data_AF-A0A2E6SXV9-F1
#
_entry.id   AF-A0A2E6SXV9-F1
#
_cell.length_a   1.000
_cell.length_b   1.000
_cell.length_c   1.000
_cell.angle_alpha   90.00
_cell.angle_beta   90.00
_cell.angle_gamma   90.00
#
_symmetry.space_group_name_H-M   'P 1'
#
loop_
_entity.id
_entity.type
_entity.pdbx_description
1 polymer ?
#
loop_
_entity_poly.entity_id
_entity_poly.type
_entity_poly.pdbx_seq_one_letter_code
_entity_poly.pdbx_strand_id
1 'polypeptide(L)'
;MKSYFLSLLCIVFLCQCSYNKIKGKGRSLSKGSVKKGSLKNGRRFPKKGTNFKYFSKLTYFIDNRAWVHEKVCMATLEAYKICEQMMPERKFMIMECSHRKGGKMFPHRTHQNGTSIDFASPLTKNNHPYHGDQWKGIWHYGLQFDEKGRCMRNKKIRIDFEDMAKHILALEKAAKKRGLYIKKVLLKMNLKDDFFATPSGKKVKEKGIYFARYLTPMIDMVHDDHYHIDFGFLKK
;
A
#
# COMPACT_ATOMS: atom_id res chain seq x y z
N MET A 1 6.41 -8.83 58.05
CA MET A 1 5.83 -7.63 57.40
C MET A 1 5.97 -7.75 55.89
N LYS A 2 4.81 -7.80 55.21
CA LYS A 2 4.49 -7.55 53.80
C LYS A 2 5.40 -8.10 52.67
N SER A 3 4.90 -9.22 52.15
CA SER A 3 4.97 -9.75 50.78
C SER A 3 4.92 -8.70 49.67
N TYR A 4 5.75 -8.88 48.63
CA TYR A 4 5.52 -8.36 47.29
C TYR A 4 5.66 -9.49 46.26
N PHE A 5 4.67 -10.38 46.29
CA PHE A 5 4.28 -11.17 45.12
C PHE A 5 3.36 -10.28 44.28
N LEU A 6 3.85 -9.68 43.19
CA LEU A 6 2.93 -9.11 42.18
C LEU A 6 3.57 -9.03 40.79
N SER A 7 3.09 -9.95 39.95
CA SER A 7 2.77 -9.77 38.53
C SER A 7 3.88 -9.27 37.59
N LEU A 8 4.60 -10.21 36.98
CA LEU A 8 5.08 -10.06 35.60
C LEU A 8 4.24 -10.92 34.65
N LEU A 9 2.92 -10.70 34.64
CA LEU A 9 2.09 -11.15 33.53
C LEU A 9 2.27 -10.09 32.42
N CYS A 10 3.37 -10.20 31.66
CA CYS A 10 3.53 -9.43 30.45
C CYS A 10 2.35 -9.73 29.54
N ILE A 11 1.46 -8.75 29.42
CA ILE A 11 0.30 -8.73 28.53
C ILE A 11 0.80 -8.86 27.09
N VAL A 12 0.95 -10.09 26.60
CA VAL A 12 1.04 -10.39 25.18
C VAL A 12 -0.39 -10.47 24.64
N PHE A 13 -1.12 -9.36 24.66
CA PHE A 13 -2.52 -9.37 24.22
C PHE A 13 -3.01 -8.08 23.56
N LEU A 14 -2.23 -7.48 22.66
CA LEU A 14 -2.72 -6.35 21.84
C LEU A 14 -2.21 -6.37 20.39
N CYS A 15 -2.30 -7.50 19.68
CA CYS A 15 -1.97 -7.50 18.24
C CYS A 15 -2.84 -8.35 17.30
N GLN A 16 -3.95 -8.92 17.80
CA GLN A 16 -4.86 -9.75 16.99
C GLN A 16 -6.04 -9.01 16.34
N CYS A 17 -6.30 -7.74 16.70
CA CYS A 17 -7.52 -7.04 16.26
C CYS A 17 -7.64 -6.83 14.74
N SER A 18 -6.55 -6.81 13.98
CA SER A 18 -6.61 -6.67 12.51
C SER A 18 -6.73 -7.99 11.74
N TYR A 19 -6.21 -9.10 12.27
CA TYR A 19 -6.22 -10.39 11.56
C TYR A 19 -7.63 -11.00 11.52
N ASN A 20 -8.41 -10.83 12.58
CA ASN A 20 -9.76 -11.40 12.70
C ASN A 20 -10.78 -10.82 11.69
N LYS A 21 -10.41 -9.80 10.91
CA LYS A 21 -11.28 -9.16 9.92
C LYS A 21 -10.90 -9.46 8.46
N ILE A 22 -9.84 -10.23 8.23
CA ILE A 22 -9.42 -10.63 6.89
C ILE A 22 -10.40 -11.69 6.36
N LYS A 23 -10.96 -11.50 5.16
CA LYS A 23 -11.82 -12.51 4.54
C LYS A 23 -11.04 -13.41 3.58
N GLY A 24 -11.45 -14.67 3.47
CA GLY A 24 -10.81 -15.68 2.62
C GLY A 24 -10.13 -16.76 3.44
N LYS A 25 -10.10 -17.98 2.92
CA LYS A 25 -9.55 -19.16 3.61
C LYS A 25 -8.84 -20.09 2.62
N GLY A 26 -8.08 -21.04 3.15
CA GLY A 26 -7.30 -22.01 2.37
C GLY A 26 -6.05 -21.41 1.73
N ARG A 27 -5.19 -22.28 1.19
CA ARG A 27 -3.93 -21.89 0.56
C ARG A 27 -4.20 -21.02 -0.67
N SER A 28 -3.66 -19.81 -0.64
CA SER A 28 -3.74 -18.86 -1.76
C SER A 28 -2.85 -19.29 -2.92
N LEU A 29 -3.30 -19.03 -4.16
CA LEU A 29 -2.55 -19.32 -5.36
C LEU A 29 -2.74 -18.20 -6.38
N SER A 30 -1.63 -17.57 -6.75
CA SER A 30 -1.55 -16.61 -7.87
C SER A 30 -1.06 -17.36 -9.10
N LYS A 31 -1.80 -17.29 -10.21
CA LYS A 31 -1.41 -17.88 -11.50
C LYS A 31 -1.23 -16.81 -12.56
N GLY A 32 -0.31 -17.05 -13.48
CA GLY A 32 -0.04 -16.15 -14.60
C GLY A 32 0.61 -14.83 -14.17
N SER A 33 0.44 -13.80 -15.00
CA SER A 33 1.03 -12.48 -14.78
C SER A 33 0.03 -11.47 -14.24
N VAL A 34 0.51 -10.30 -13.83
CA VAL A 34 -0.35 -9.19 -13.37
C VAL A 34 -1.30 -8.70 -14.46
N LYS A 35 -1.04 -8.98 -15.76
CA LYS A 35 -1.89 -8.59 -16.92
C LYS A 35 -2.70 -9.74 -17.54
N LYS A 36 -2.42 -10.98 -17.16
CA LYS A 36 -3.10 -12.19 -17.67
C LYS A 36 -2.97 -13.27 -16.60
N GLY A 37 -3.81 -13.16 -15.58
CA GLY A 37 -3.66 -13.98 -14.38
C GLY A 37 -4.95 -14.25 -13.65
N SER A 38 -4.85 -15.05 -12.61
CA SER A 38 -5.97 -15.39 -11.73
C SER A 38 -5.50 -15.57 -10.29
N LEU A 39 -6.45 -15.45 -9.37
CA LEU A 39 -6.26 -15.59 -7.94
C LEU A 39 -7.23 -16.65 -7.41
N LYS A 40 -6.71 -17.68 -6.76
CA LYS A 40 -7.51 -18.64 -6.00
C LYS A 40 -7.27 -18.43 -4.52
N ASN A 41 -8.33 -18.51 -3.72
CA ASN A 41 -8.28 -18.40 -2.26
C ASN A 41 -7.51 -17.14 -1.80
N GLY A 42 -7.79 -16.01 -2.44
CA GLY A 42 -7.23 -14.72 -2.03
C GLY A 42 -7.63 -14.33 -0.60
N ARG A 43 -7.00 -13.28 -0.10
CA ARG A 43 -7.38 -12.58 1.13
C ARG A 43 -7.90 -11.20 0.77
N ARG A 44 -9.06 -10.85 1.29
CA ARG A 44 -9.59 -9.50 1.20
C ARG A 44 -9.08 -8.69 2.38
N PHE A 45 -8.49 -7.54 2.10
CA PHE A 45 -8.13 -6.59 3.15
C PHE A 45 -9.35 -6.20 3.98
N PRO A 46 -9.20 -5.99 5.30
CA PRO A 46 -10.22 -5.33 6.07
C PRO A 46 -10.38 -3.89 5.58
N LYS A 47 -11.61 -3.37 5.62
CA LYS A 47 -11.92 -2.02 5.13
C LYS A 47 -11.14 -0.91 5.83
N LYS A 48 -10.79 -1.11 7.10
CA LYS A 48 -9.97 -0.19 7.90
C LYS A 48 -9.20 -0.94 8.98
N GLY A 49 -8.05 -0.41 9.35
CA GLY A 49 -7.27 -0.75 10.54
C GLY A 49 -6.95 0.50 11.35
N THR A 50 -5.97 0.42 12.25
CA THR A 50 -5.59 1.53 13.13
C THR A 50 -5.07 2.74 12.34
N ASN A 51 -4.14 2.49 11.42
CA ASN A 51 -3.46 3.50 10.63
C ASN A 51 -3.64 3.33 9.11
N PHE A 52 -4.69 2.63 8.68
CA PHE A 52 -5.02 2.55 7.25
C PHE A 52 -6.51 2.39 6.99
N LYS A 53 -6.94 2.71 5.78
CA LYS A 53 -8.28 2.39 5.27
C LYS A 53 -8.28 2.08 3.78
N TYR A 54 -9.31 1.38 3.33
CA TYR A 54 -9.57 1.21 1.91
C TYR A 54 -10.32 2.43 1.36
N PHE A 55 -9.87 2.97 0.23
CA PHE A 55 -10.26 4.30 -0.25
C PHE A 55 -11.77 4.43 -0.57
N SER A 56 -12.35 3.48 -1.30
CA SER A 56 -13.70 3.59 -1.86
C SER A 56 -14.63 2.50 -1.35
N LYS A 57 -15.79 2.89 -0.81
CA LYS A 57 -16.85 1.94 -0.42
C LYS A 57 -17.39 1.20 -1.64
N LEU A 58 -17.56 1.90 -2.77
CA LEU A 58 -18.08 1.35 -4.02
C LEU A 58 -17.20 0.20 -4.52
N THR A 59 -15.90 0.47 -4.72
CA THR A 59 -14.99 -0.55 -5.24
C THR A 59 -14.72 -1.69 -4.23
N TYR A 60 -14.90 -1.42 -2.94
CA TYR A 60 -14.75 -2.43 -1.88
C TYR A 60 -15.93 -3.41 -1.78
N PHE A 61 -17.17 -2.91 -1.86
CA PHE A 61 -18.37 -3.73 -1.66
C PHE A 61 -19.01 -4.19 -2.96
N ILE A 62 -19.05 -3.34 -3.98
CA ILE A 62 -19.72 -3.62 -5.24
C ILE A 62 -18.74 -4.30 -6.19
N ASP A 63 -17.64 -3.63 -6.57
CA ASP A 63 -16.68 -4.23 -7.51
C ASP A 63 -15.82 -5.33 -6.89
N ASN A 64 -15.80 -5.40 -5.55
CA ASN A 64 -15.12 -6.42 -4.78
C ASN A 64 -13.63 -6.55 -5.15
N ARG A 65 -12.92 -5.41 -5.21
CA ARG A 65 -11.53 -5.25 -5.72
C ARG A 65 -10.44 -5.19 -4.64
N ALA A 66 -10.73 -5.59 -3.42
CA ALA A 66 -9.79 -5.51 -2.30
C ALA A 66 -9.05 -6.84 -2.01
N TRP A 67 -8.93 -7.73 -3.01
CA TRP A 67 -8.34 -9.06 -2.83
C TRP A 67 -6.91 -9.14 -3.32
N VAL A 68 -6.07 -9.85 -2.58
CA VAL A 68 -4.69 -10.16 -2.96
C VAL A 68 -4.33 -11.58 -2.54
N HIS A 69 -3.16 -12.05 -2.95
CA HIS A 69 -2.56 -13.26 -2.43
C HIS A 69 -2.34 -13.15 -0.92
N GLU A 70 -2.52 -14.26 -0.18
CA GLU A 70 -2.42 -14.26 1.28
C GLU A 70 -1.11 -13.66 1.80
N LYS A 71 0.03 -14.08 1.27
CA LYS A 71 1.35 -13.52 1.67
C LYS A 71 1.44 -12.00 1.46
N VAL A 72 0.85 -11.49 0.38
CA VAL A 72 0.85 -10.04 0.06
C VAL A 72 -0.04 -9.30 1.05
N CYS A 73 -1.22 -9.84 1.39
CA CYS A 73 -2.10 -9.29 2.42
C CYS A 73 -1.37 -9.19 3.77
N MET A 74 -0.75 -10.29 4.21
CA MET A 74 -0.08 -10.33 5.50
C MET A 74 1.17 -9.44 5.55
N ALA A 75 1.94 -9.36 4.45
CA ALA A 75 3.07 -8.43 4.36
C ALA A 75 2.61 -6.98 4.48
N THR A 76 1.53 -6.61 3.79
CA THR A 76 0.99 -5.25 3.81
C THR A 76 0.46 -4.87 5.19
N LEU A 77 -0.28 -5.77 5.86
CA LEU A 77 -0.78 -5.51 7.21
C LEU A 77 0.34 -5.42 8.26
N GLU A 78 1.40 -6.20 8.11
CA GLU A 78 2.59 -6.07 8.96
C GLU A 78 3.37 -4.79 8.69
N ALA A 79 3.47 -4.36 7.43
CA ALA A 79 4.06 -3.07 7.07
C ALA A 79 3.30 -1.91 7.73
N TYR A 80 1.97 -1.98 7.79
CA TYR A 80 1.19 -0.97 8.51
C TYR A 80 1.46 -0.95 10.01
N LYS A 81 1.67 -2.10 10.66
CA LYS A 81 2.10 -2.13 12.08
C LYS A 81 3.47 -1.48 12.28
N ILE A 82 4.41 -1.71 11.36
CA ILE A 82 5.72 -1.04 11.37
C ILE A 82 5.54 0.48 11.21
N CYS A 83 4.72 0.90 10.26
CA CYS A 83 4.43 2.31 10.02
C CYS A 83 3.72 2.98 11.20
N GLU A 84 2.86 2.28 11.93
CA GLU A 84 2.17 2.80 13.12
C GLU A 84 3.18 3.23 14.20
N GLN A 85 4.27 2.47 14.35
CA GLN A 85 5.35 2.80 15.27
C GLN A 85 6.24 3.93 14.74
N MET A 86 6.55 3.92 13.43
CA MET A 86 7.45 4.90 12.82
C MET A 86 6.81 6.27 12.56
N MET A 87 5.50 6.30 12.32
CA MET A 87 4.74 7.47 11.86
C MET A 87 3.33 7.42 12.50
N PRO A 88 3.20 7.65 13.82
CA PRO A 88 1.96 7.42 14.56
C PRO A 88 0.77 8.28 14.10
N GLU A 89 1.02 9.47 13.55
CA GLU A 89 -0.03 10.36 13.02
C GLU A 89 -0.47 10.02 11.59
N ARG A 90 0.25 9.11 10.91
CA ARG A 90 0.01 8.77 9.52
C ARG A 90 -1.10 7.75 9.39
N LYS A 91 -2.06 8.04 8.51
CA LYS A 91 -3.06 7.09 8.02
C LYS A 91 -2.81 6.85 6.53
N PHE A 92 -2.67 5.58 6.15
CA PHE A 92 -2.47 5.17 4.77
C PHE A 92 -3.80 4.80 4.10
N MET A 93 -3.80 4.79 2.77
CA MET A 93 -4.92 4.27 2.02
C MET A 93 -4.50 3.19 1.04
N ILE A 94 -5.16 2.04 1.18
CA ILE A 94 -5.14 1.00 0.16
C ILE A 94 -6.16 1.41 -0.91
N MET A 95 -5.71 1.42 -2.16
CA MET A 95 -6.53 1.65 -3.32
C MET A 95 -6.86 0.33 -4.01
N GLU A 96 -6.70 0.21 -5.32
CA GLU A 96 -7.13 -0.97 -6.05
C GLU A 96 -6.20 -2.17 -5.84
N CYS A 97 -6.82 -3.34 -5.72
CA CYS A 97 -6.16 -4.64 -5.70
C CYS A 97 -6.83 -5.52 -6.79
N SER A 98 -6.89 -6.83 -6.60
CA SER A 98 -7.59 -7.75 -7.51
C SER A 98 -9.06 -7.95 -7.14
N HIS A 99 -9.82 -8.45 -8.11
CA HIS A 99 -11.06 -9.19 -7.82
C HIS A 99 -10.77 -10.46 -7.02
N ARG A 100 -11.80 -11.01 -6.35
CA ARG A 100 -11.71 -12.25 -5.55
C ARG A 100 -11.08 -13.42 -6.30
N LYS A 101 -11.37 -13.56 -7.59
CA LYS A 101 -10.84 -14.61 -8.48
C LYS A 101 -9.70 -14.13 -9.38
N GLY A 102 -9.25 -12.88 -9.25
CA GLY A 102 -8.35 -12.24 -10.19
C GLY A 102 -9.02 -11.99 -11.54
N GLY A 103 -8.25 -12.06 -12.64
CA GLY A 103 -8.73 -11.84 -14.00
C GLY A 103 -8.81 -10.37 -14.40
N LYS A 104 -9.30 -10.11 -15.63
CA LYS A 104 -9.43 -8.76 -16.22
C LYS A 104 -10.24 -7.83 -15.31
N MET A 105 -9.82 -6.58 -15.20
CA MET A 105 -10.41 -5.60 -14.26
C MET A 105 -10.58 -4.22 -14.90
N PHE A 106 -11.64 -3.98 -15.68
CA PHE A 106 -11.81 -2.66 -16.32
C PHE A 106 -11.90 -1.50 -15.30
N PRO A 107 -11.27 -0.33 -15.51
CA PRO A 107 -10.42 0.04 -16.65
C PRO A 107 -8.94 -0.41 -16.51
N HIS A 108 -8.56 -0.93 -15.35
CA HIS A 108 -7.22 -1.45 -15.07
C HIS A 108 -6.85 -2.65 -15.94
N ARG A 109 -5.65 -2.59 -16.53
CA ARG A 109 -5.12 -3.69 -17.34
C ARG A 109 -4.27 -4.68 -16.52
N THR A 110 -3.95 -4.34 -15.27
CA THR A 110 -3.11 -5.09 -14.32
C THR A 110 -3.95 -5.68 -13.17
N HIS A 111 -3.34 -5.99 -12.01
CA HIS A 111 -3.97 -6.57 -10.81
C HIS A 111 -4.68 -7.91 -11.03
N GLN A 112 -4.35 -8.69 -12.05
CA GLN A 112 -5.16 -9.88 -12.37
C GLN A 112 -4.83 -11.11 -11.51
N ASN A 113 -3.66 -11.17 -10.86
CA ASN A 113 -3.18 -12.38 -10.18
C ASN A 113 -3.07 -12.24 -8.65
N GLY A 114 -3.53 -11.14 -8.05
CA GLY A 114 -3.43 -10.92 -6.61
C GLY A 114 -2.07 -10.46 -6.09
N THR A 115 -1.13 -10.06 -6.96
CA THR A 115 0.21 -9.62 -6.52
C THR A 115 0.47 -8.13 -6.73
N SER A 116 -0.57 -7.33 -6.96
CA SER A 116 -0.45 -5.88 -7.21
C SER A 116 -1.38 -5.10 -6.28
N ILE A 117 -0.90 -3.99 -5.73
CA ILE A 117 -1.68 -3.06 -4.90
C ILE A 117 -1.35 -1.63 -5.31
N ASP A 118 -2.39 -0.81 -5.47
CA ASP A 118 -2.25 0.65 -5.51
C ASP A 118 -2.39 1.22 -4.11
N PHE A 119 -1.57 2.21 -3.80
CA PHE A 119 -1.59 2.93 -2.54
C PHE A 119 -1.67 4.42 -2.84
N ALA A 120 -2.55 5.14 -2.14
CA ALA A 120 -2.60 6.59 -2.30
C ALA A 120 -1.29 7.20 -1.80
N SER A 121 -0.78 8.20 -2.53
CA SER A 121 0.40 8.96 -2.14
C SER A 121 0.11 9.68 -0.82
N PRO A 122 0.89 9.45 0.27
CA PRO A 122 0.74 10.19 1.52
C PRO A 122 0.82 11.69 1.25
N LEU A 123 0.01 12.49 1.93
CA LEU A 123 -0.01 13.94 1.74
C LEU A 123 0.40 14.68 2.99
N THR A 124 0.95 15.87 2.81
CA THR A 124 1.12 16.89 3.84
C THR A 124 0.25 18.10 3.53
N LYS A 125 -0.13 18.85 4.57
CA LYS A 125 -0.68 20.20 4.44
C LYS A 125 0.02 21.08 5.45
N ASN A 126 0.67 22.14 4.98
CA ASN A 126 1.56 22.97 5.83
C ASN A 126 2.59 22.10 6.58
N ASN A 127 3.21 21.13 5.90
CA ASN A 127 4.21 20.21 6.45
C ASN A 127 3.73 19.21 7.53
N HIS A 128 2.44 19.16 7.83
CA HIS A 128 1.86 18.14 8.73
C HIS A 128 1.12 17.05 7.94
N PRO A 129 1.07 15.79 8.42
CA PRO A 129 0.29 14.72 7.81
C PRO A 129 -1.16 15.16 7.50
N TYR A 130 -1.59 14.98 6.25
CA TYR A 130 -2.91 15.39 5.79
C TYR A 130 -3.67 14.25 5.13
N HIS A 131 -4.94 14.10 5.50
CA HIS A 131 -5.79 13.00 5.07
C HIS A 131 -7.14 13.44 4.47
N GLY A 132 -7.47 14.74 4.51
CA GLY A 132 -8.84 15.21 4.23
C GLY A 132 -9.29 14.93 2.79
N ASP A 133 -8.52 15.35 1.80
CA ASP A 133 -8.87 15.18 0.38
C ASP A 133 -8.85 13.72 -0.08
N GLN A 134 -7.99 12.93 0.55
CA GLN A 134 -7.86 11.49 0.37
C GLN A 134 -9.15 10.72 0.73
N TRP A 135 -10.02 11.31 1.56
CA TRP A 135 -11.18 10.59 2.10
C TRP A 135 -12.41 10.60 1.21
N LYS A 136 -12.33 11.21 0.03
CA LYS A 136 -13.44 11.40 -0.90
C LYS A 136 -13.76 10.15 -1.75
N GLY A 137 -13.11 9.01 -1.51
CA GLY A 137 -13.40 7.77 -2.21
C GLY A 137 -12.89 7.78 -3.64
N ILE A 138 -13.73 7.44 -4.62
CA ILE A 138 -13.31 7.39 -6.04
C ILE A 138 -12.89 8.77 -6.57
N TRP A 139 -13.38 9.86 -5.95
CA TRP A 139 -12.99 11.22 -6.29
C TRP A 139 -11.53 11.54 -5.94
N HIS A 140 -10.82 10.66 -5.24
CA HIS A 140 -9.38 10.76 -5.02
C HIS A 140 -8.61 10.83 -6.36
N TYR A 141 -9.02 10.07 -7.38
CA TYR A 141 -8.44 10.14 -8.74
C TYR A 141 -8.62 11.49 -9.44
N GLY A 142 -9.43 12.40 -8.87
CA GLY A 142 -9.56 13.78 -9.35
C GLY A 142 -8.54 14.74 -8.74
N LEU A 143 -7.67 14.28 -7.84
CA LEU A 143 -6.54 15.07 -7.37
C LEU A 143 -5.48 15.15 -8.48
N GLN A 144 -4.95 16.35 -8.68
CA GLN A 144 -3.89 16.59 -9.64
C GLN A 144 -2.73 17.25 -8.95
N PHE A 145 -1.52 16.75 -9.21
CA PHE A 145 -0.29 17.28 -8.66
C PHE A 145 0.63 17.76 -9.78
N ASP A 146 1.27 18.90 -9.54
CA ASP A 146 2.32 19.37 -10.44
C ASP A 146 3.58 18.50 -10.33
N GLU A 147 4.56 18.76 -11.19
CA GLU A 147 5.79 17.98 -11.30
C GLU A 147 6.61 17.91 -10.00
N LYS A 148 6.36 18.83 -9.05
CA LYS A 148 7.01 18.87 -7.73
C LYS A 148 6.12 18.31 -6.61
N GLY A 149 5.08 17.57 -6.99
CA GLY A 149 4.12 16.96 -6.08
C GLY A 149 3.24 17.96 -5.32
N ARG A 150 2.99 19.17 -5.83
CA ARG A 150 2.08 20.14 -5.18
C ARG A 150 0.68 20.05 -5.79
N CYS A 151 -0.33 19.92 -4.95
CA CYS A 151 -1.72 19.84 -5.39
C CYS A 151 -2.10 21.10 -6.18
N MET A 152 -2.65 20.92 -7.39
CA MET A 152 -2.99 22.02 -8.28
C MET A 152 -4.12 22.90 -7.72
N ARG A 153 -5.09 22.31 -7.01
CA ARG A 153 -6.21 23.04 -6.39
C ARG A 153 -5.84 23.74 -5.09
N ASN A 154 -4.81 23.27 -4.37
CA ASN A 154 -4.35 23.88 -3.12
C ASN A 154 -2.86 23.63 -2.92
N LYS A 155 -2.04 24.64 -3.20
CA LYS A 155 -0.57 24.53 -3.13
C LYS A 155 -0.01 24.32 -1.73
N LYS A 156 -0.83 24.46 -0.67
CA LYS A 156 -0.45 24.07 0.70
C LYS A 156 -0.40 22.56 0.89
N ILE A 157 -1.03 21.80 0.00
CA ILE A 157 -1.08 20.34 0.02
C ILE A 157 -0.01 19.79 -0.92
N ARG A 158 0.80 18.86 -0.41
CA ARG A 158 1.89 18.24 -1.18
C ARG A 158 1.94 16.74 -0.95
N ILE A 159 2.54 16.01 -1.89
CA ILE A 159 2.94 14.63 -1.67
C ILE A 159 4.05 14.59 -0.63
N ASP A 160 3.90 13.69 0.34
CA ASP A 160 4.89 13.37 1.34
C ASP A 160 5.70 12.17 0.88
N PHE A 161 6.78 12.48 0.15
CA PHE A 161 7.67 11.47 -0.42
C PHE A 161 8.46 10.70 0.64
N GLU A 162 8.75 11.31 1.79
CA GLU A 162 9.51 10.68 2.87
C GLU A 162 8.66 9.58 3.52
N ASP A 163 7.40 9.88 3.87
CA ASP A 163 6.48 8.87 4.41
C ASP A 163 6.11 7.79 3.37
N MET A 164 6.05 8.15 2.07
CA MET A 164 5.92 7.18 0.98
C MET A 164 7.10 6.19 0.97
N ALA A 165 8.33 6.71 1.04
CA ALA A 165 9.54 5.89 1.04
C ALA A 165 9.63 5.01 2.29
N LYS A 166 9.31 5.55 3.48
CA LYS A 166 9.22 4.76 4.72
C LYS A 166 8.22 3.61 4.60
N HIS A 167 7.07 3.84 3.97
CA HIS A 167 6.10 2.78 3.73
C HIS A 167 6.63 1.71 2.76
N ILE A 168 7.30 2.09 1.68
CA ILE A 168 7.93 1.13 0.76
C ILE A 168 9.01 0.29 1.49
N LEU A 169 9.81 0.89 2.36
CA LEU A 169 10.78 0.17 3.20
C LEU A 169 10.11 -0.79 4.18
N ALA A 170 9.01 -0.40 4.80
CA ALA A 170 8.22 -1.27 5.68
C ALA A 170 7.62 -2.46 4.92
N LEU A 171 7.10 -2.22 3.71
CA LEU A 171 6.61 -3.25 2.81
C LEU A 171 7.71 -4.21 2.40
N GLU A 172 8.90 -3.71 2.04
CA GLU A 172 10.04 -4.55 1.67
C GLU A 172 10.47 -5.47 2.81
N LYS A 173 10.61 -4.91 4.03
CA LYS A 173 10.94 -5.67 5.23
C LYS A 173 9.91 -6.76 5.51
N ALA A 174 8.62 -6.43 5.47
CA ALA A 174 7.54 -7.38 5.74
C ALA A 174 7.37 -8.42 4.62
N ALA A 175 7.61 -8.05 3.36
CA ALA A 175 7.55 -8.94 2.22
C ALA A 175 8.65 -10.02 2.30
N LYS A 176 9.90 -9.62 2.58
CA LYS A 176 11.03 -10.56 2.69
C LYS A 176 10.80 -11.65 3.73
N LYS A 177 10.30 -11.28 4.92
CA LYS A 177 9.92 -12.24 5.98
C LYS A 177 8.94 -13.33 5.52
N ARG A 178 8.21 -13.09 4.43
CA ARG A 178 7.15 -13.97 3.91
C ARG A 178 7.54 -14.66 2.60
N GLY A 179 8.81 -14.57 2.20
CA GLY A 179 9.29 -15.13 0.94
C GLY A 179 8.78 -14.34 -0.28
N LEU A 180 8.57 -13.03 -0.12
CA LEU A 180 8.21 -12.11 -1.18
C LEU A 180 9.32 -11.06 -1.37
N TYR A 181 9.27 -10.36 -2.49
CA TYR A 181 10.03 -9.13 -2.72
C TYR A 181 9.16 -8.10 -3.44
N ILE A 182 9.54 -6.83 -3.36
CA ILE A 182 8.96 -5.79 -4.22
C ILE A 182 9.58 -5.96 -5.60
N LYS A 183 8.76 -6.40 -6.56
CA LYS A 183 9.20 -6.65 -7.94
C LYS A 183 9.35 -5.36 -8.73
N LYS A 184 8.43 -4.42 -8.52
CA LYS A 184 8.39 -3.17 -9.27
C LYS A 184 7.50 -2.16 -8.57
N VAL A 185 7.95 -0.92 -8.54
CA VAL A 185 7.15 0.24 -8.16
C VAL A 185 6.82 1.07 -9.42
N LEU A 186 5.57 1.48 -9.58
CA LEU A 186 5.19 2.53 -10.53
C LEU A 186 4.86 3.79 -9.72
N LEU A 187 5.54 4.87 -10.08
CA LEU A 187 5.31 6.23 -9.63
C LEU A 187 5.47 7.10 -10.88
N LYS A 188 4.68 8.17 -10.99
CA LYS A 188 4.79 9.14 -12.09
C LYS A 188 6.24 9.57 -12.29
N MET A 189 6.67 9.65 -13.55
CA MET A 189 8.08 9.82 -13.92
C MET A 189 8.71 11.04 -13.24
N ASN A 190 8.04 12.20 -13.31
CA ASN A 190 8.57 13.47 -12.81
C ASN A 190 8.61 13.55 -11.27
N LEU A 191 7.95 12.64 -10.55
CA LEU A 191 7.96 12.62 -9.08
C LEU A 191 9.14 11.81 -8.50
N LYS A 192 9.88 11.06 -9.33
CA LYS A 192 10.92 10.14 -8.84
C LYS A 192 12.13 10.84 -8.28
N ASP A 193 12.54 11.96 -8.88
CA ASP A 193 13.73 12.68 -8.43
C ASP A 193 13.51 13.26 -7.03
N ASP A 194 12.37 13.92 -6.82
CA ASP A 194 11.94 14.39 -5.49
C ASP A 194 11.78 13.24 -4.50
N PHE A 195 11.23 12.09 -4.94
CA PHE A 195 11.14 10.89 -4.11
C PHE A 195 12.51 10.40 -3.65
N PHE A 196 13.46 10.22 -4.57
CA PHE A 196 14.80 9.72 -4.27
C PHE A 196 15.70 10.75 -3.59
N ALA A 197 15.36 12.03 -3.60
CA ALA A 197 16.07 13.07 -2.86
C ALA A 197 15.85 12.95 -1.33
N THR A 198 14.74 12.36 -0.90
CA THR A 198 14.41 12.19 0.53
C THR A 198 15.36 11.22 1.25
N PRO A 199 15.59 11.37 2.57
CA PRO A 199 16.42 10.44 3.34
C PRO A 199 16.01 8.96 3.20
N SER A 200 14.71 8.67 3.27
CA SER A 200 14.22 7.29 3.10
C SER A 200 14.19 6.87 1.63
N GLY A 201 13.99 7.79 0.69
CA GLY A 201 14.08 7.53 -0.75
C GLY A 201 15.46 7.05 -1.18
N LYS A 202 16.53 7.65 -0.63
CA LYS A 202 17.90 7.18 -0.84
C LYS A 202 18.08 5.73 -0.38
N LYS A 203 17.55 5.36 0.79
CA LYS A 203 17.57 3.98 1.30
C LYS A 203 16.77 3.01 0.42
N VAL A 204 15.66 3.45 -0.17
CA VAL A 204 14.90 2.66 -1.16
C VAL A 204 15.76 2.37 -2.38
N LYS A 205 16.50 3.38 -2.88
CA LYS A 205 17.41 3.25 -4.01
C LYS A 205 18.58 2.30 -3.70
N GLU A 206 19.21 2.45 -2.53
CA GLU A 206 20.31 1.59 -2.06
C GLU A 206 19.91 0.12 -1.96
N LYS A 207 18.65 -0.17 -1.59
CA LYS A 207 18.11 -1.54 -1.57
C LYS A 207 17.90 -2.15 -2.96
N GLY A 208 18.13 -1.41 -4.04
CA GLY A 208 17.94 -1.89 -5.41
C GLY A 208 16.48 -2.16 -5.77
N ILE A 209 15.52 -1.49 -5.10
CA ILE A 209 14.10 -1.65 -5.41
C ILE A 209 13.84 -1.04 -6.80
N TYR A 210 13.35 -1.86 -7.73
CA TYR A 210 13.13 -1.42 -9.10
C TYR A 210 11.91 -0.50 -9.21
N PHE A 211 12.14 0.71 -9.74
CA PHE A 211 11.10 1.63 -10.20
C PHE A 211 11.04 1.56 -11.73
N ALA A 212 9.83 1.49 -12.30
CA ALA A 212 9.69 1.45 -13.75
C ALA A 212 10.34 2.67 -14.40
N ARG A 213 11.18 2.46 -15.43
CA ARG A 213 11.92 3.56 -16.10
C ARG A 213 11.09 4.30 -17.16
N TYR A 214 9.96 3.73 -17.56
CA TYR A 214 9.06 4.31 -18.53
C TYR A 214 7.62 3.93 -18.19
N LEU A 215 6.73 4.91 -18.31
CA LEU A 215 5.27 4.74 -18.26
C LEU A 215 4.72 5.31 -19.57
N THR A 216 3.70 4.68 -20.15
CA THR A 216 3.02 5.29 -21.30
C THR A 216 2.36 6.61 -20.86
N PRO A 217 2.18 7.60 -21.75
CA PRO A 217 1.65 8.91 -21.37
C PRO A 217 0.33 8.83 -20.59
N MET A 218 -0.60 7.97 -21.03
CA MET A 218 -1.86 7.74 -20.34
C MET A 218 -1.68 7.19 -18.92
N ILE A 219 -0.75 6.27 -18.71
CA ILE A 219 -0.48 5.69 -17.38
C ILE A 219 0.19 6.75 -16.52
N ASP A 220 1.19 7.46 -17.04
CA ASP A 220 1.92 8.49 -16.30
C ASP A 220 1.01 9.63 -15.80
N MET A 221 0.07 10.05 -16.65
CA MET A 221 -0.88 11.14 -16.33
C MET A 221 -1.80 10.83 -15.15
N VAL A 222 -2.14 9.55 -14.92
CA VAL A 222 -3.10 9.13 -13.89
C VAL A 222 -2.45 8.62 -12.60
N HIS A 223 -1.12 8.64 -12.48
CA HIS A 223 -0.36 8.16 -11.30
C HIS A 223 0.28 9.29 -10.49
N ASP A 224 -0.30 10.50 -10.49
CA ASP A 224 0.20 11.60 -9.68
C ASP A 224 -0.33 11.60 -8.24
N ASP A 225 -1.40 10.86 -7.95
CA ASP A 225 -2.07 10.78 -6.65
C ASP A 225 -1.86 9.43 -5.92
N HIS A 226 -1.18 8.47 -6.56
CA HIS A 226 -0.92 7.13 -6.03
C HIS A 226 0.37 6.51 -6.58
N TYR A 227 0.79 5.40 -5.97
CA TYR A 227 1.86 4.55 -6.46
C TYR A 227 1.42 3.09 -6.44
N HIS A 228 1.89 2.36 -7.44
CA HIS A 228 1.56 0.97 -7.66
C HIS A 228 2.73 0.08 -7.27
N ILE A 229 2.46 -1.01 -6.57
CA ILE A 229 3.48 -2.00 -6.22
C ILE A 229 3.09 -3.38 -6.72
N ASP A 230 3.95 -3.94 -7.56
CA ASP A 230 3.96 -5.36 -7.89
C ASP A 230 4.87 -6.11 -6.91
N PHE A 231 4.35 -7.19 -6.33
CA PHE A 231 5.11 -8.15 -5.53
C PHE A 231 5.51 -9.35 -6.38
N GLY A 232 6.67 -9.92 -6.08
CA GLY A 232 7.13 -11.19 -6.60
C GLY A 232 7.34 -12.21 -5.47
N PHE A 233 7.34 -13.49 -5.82
CA PHE A 233 7.72 -14.56 -4.91
C PHE A 233 9.22 -14.81 -5.05
N LEU A 234 9.94 -14.87 -3.92
CA LEU A 234 11.31 -15.35 -3.93
C LEU A 234 11.30 -16.80 -4.44
N LYS A 235 12.19 -17.12 -5.38
CA LYS A 235 12.42 -18.50 -5.76
C LYS A 235 12.94 -19.22 -4.52
N LYS A 236 12.36 -20.39 -4.23
CA LYS A 236 12.94 -21.31 -3.27
C LYS A 236 14.18 -21.95 -3.88
#